data_AF-A0A953WNY8-F1
#
_entry.id   AF-A0A953WNY8-F1
#
_cell.length_a   1.000
_cell.length_b   1.000
_cell.length_c   1.000
_cell.angle_alpha   90.00
_cell.angle_beta   90.00
_cell.angle_gamma   90.00
#
_symmetry.space_group_name_H-M   'P 1'
#
loop_
_entity.id
_entity.type
_entity.pdbx_description
1 polymer ?
#
loop_
_entity_poly.entity_id
_entity_poly.type
_entity_poly.pdbx_seq_one_letter_code
_entity_poly.pdbx_strand_id
1 'polypeptide(L)'
;MTLTTPSGRPEFDGFSAFYETEIAPYLRAREGERRKAVRIFAAIVAATGALSGAIFALGPFGEGNFQLAFFALMLGAAGAVWLLNRARSDIGHGLLERICGRLGFTYLLKLSRPDYYERFKSLGLLPTHNREAWEDEVRGAHGGANFVLCEANLKYKSSGKNSSTRTVFHGQL
;
A
#
# COMPACT_ATOMS: atom_id res chain seq x y z
N MET A 1 25.34 -13.33 2.42
CA MET A 1 25.82 -12.45 1.32
C MET A 1 26.39 -11.20 1.97
N THR A 2 27.54 -10.65 1.53
CA THR A 2 28.02 -9.39 2.09
C THR A 2 27.21 -8.26 1.47
N LEU A 3 26.22 -7.74 2.20
CA LEU A 3 25.44 -6.58 1.75
C LEU A 3 26.33 -5.33 1.83
N THR A 4 26.46 -4.64 0.70
CA THR A 4 27.06 -3.30 0.67
C THR A 4 26.01 -2.31 1.13
N THR A 5 26.29 -1.59 2.22
CA THR A 5 25.39 -0.52 2.66
C THR A 5 25.45 0.67 1.69
N PRO A 6 24.33 1.36 1.46
CA PRO A 6 24.29 2.50 0.54
C PRO A 6 25.02 3.74 1.08
N SER A 7 25.42 3.73 2.35
CA SER A 7 26.04 4.86 3.02
C SER A 7 26.91 4.39 4.20
N GLY A 8 27.99 5.12 4.49
CA GLY A 8 28.86 4.92 5.66
C GLY A 8 28.41 5.69 6.91
N ARG A 9 27.12 6.03 7.01
CA ARG A 9 26.60 6.66 8.23
C ARG A 9 26.55 5.66 9.39
N PRO A 10 26.83 6.09 10.63
CA PRO A 10 26.84 5.20 11.80
C PRO A 10 25.53 4.43 12.01
N GLU A 11 24.37 5.03 11.69
CA GLU A 11 23.06 4.35 11.77
C GLU A 11 22.94 3.09 10.90
N PHE A 12 23.77 2.93 9.85
CA PHE A 12 23.78 1.73 9.02
C PHE A 12 24.80 0.68 9.47
N ASP A 13 25.57 0.95 10.53
CA ASP A 13 26.52 0.00 11.07
C ASP A 13 25.79 -1.26 11.58
N GLY A 14 26.31 -2.42 11.19
CA GLY A 14 25.71 -3.71 11.52
C GLY A 14 24.42 -4.03 10.76
N PHE A 15 24.02 -3.22 9.75
CA PHE A 15 22.84 -3.51 8.95
C PHE A 15 22.91 -4.87 8.25
N SER A 16 24.08 -5.28 7.77
CA SER A 16 24.26 -6.60 7.13
C SER A 16 23.95 -7.75 8.09
N ALA A 17 24.34 -7.62 9.36
CA ALA A 17 24.00 -8.62 10.39
C ALA A 17 22.50 -8.59 10.69
N PHE A 18 21.92 -7.40 10.91
CA PHE A 18 20.47 -7.22 11.11
C PHE A 18 19.64 -7.79 9.95
N TYR A 19 20.09 -7.60 8.72
CA TYR A 19 19.43 -8.18 7.57
C TYR A 19 19.40 -9.70 7.64
N GLU A 20 20.53 -10.35 7.89
CA GLU A 20 20.61 -11.81 7.90
C GLU A 20 19.85 -12.42 9.08
N THR A 21 19.75 -11.73 10.22
CA THR A 21 19.08 -12.25 11.43
C THR A 21 17.59 -11.92 11.51
N GLU A 22 17.15 -10.75 11.02
CA GLU A 22 15.78 -10.27 11.18
C GLU A 22 15.03 -10.19 9.86
N ILE A 23 15.61 -9.53 8.85
CA ILE A 23 14.91 -9.20 7.61
C ILE A 23 14.81 -10.42 6.68
N ALA A 24 15.91 -11.11 6.44
CA ALA A 24 15.95 -12.26 5.53
C ALA A 24 15.07 -13.42 6.03
N PRO A 25 15.08 -13.80 7.32
CA PRO A 25 14.16 -14.81 7.83
C PRO A 25 12.69 -14.40 7.71
N TYR A 26 12.36 -13.13 8.01
CA TYR A 26 11.01 -12.59 7.83
C TYR A 26 10.56 -12.68 6.36
N LEU A 27 11.39 -12.24 5.42
CA LEU A 27 11.07 -12.30 3.99
C LEU A 27 10.93 -13.74 3.49
N ARG A 28 11.80 -14.66 3.93
CA ARG A 28 11.72 -16.09 3.56
C ARG A 28 10.45 -16.74 4.11
N ALA A 29 10.05 -16.42 5.34
CA ALA A 29 8.81 -16.92 5.93
C ALA A 29 7.57 -16.44 5.14
N ARG A 30 7.59 -15.20 4.64
CA ARG A 30 6.50 -14.59 3.86
C ARG A 30 6.53 -14.92 2.36
N GLU A 31 7.64 -15.42 1.83
CA GLU A 31 7.76 -15.83 0.43
C GLU A 31 6.74 -16.93 0.07
N GLY A 32 6.40 -17.80 1.02
CA GLY A 32 5.32 -18.79 0.86
C GLY A 32 3.95 -18.15 0.63
N GLU A 33 3.60 -17.13 1.42
CA GLU A 33 2.35 -16.38 1.30
C GLU A 33 2.29 -15.59 -0.01
N ARG A 34 3.39 -14.95 -0.40
CA ARG A 34 3.50 -14.26 -1.69
C ARG A 34 3.29 -15.22 -2.85
N ARG A 35 3.95 -16.38 -2.85
CA ARG A 35 3.77 -17.42 -3.88
C ARG A 35 2.36 -17.96 -3.89
N LYS A 36 1.74 -18.16 -2.72
CA LYS A 36 0.33 -18.57 -2.61
C LYS A 36 -0.59 -17.52 -3.23
N ALA A 37 -0.40 -16.24 -2.92
CA ALA A 37 -1.18 -15.15 -3.51
C ALA A 37 -1.04 -15.09 -5.03
N VAL A 38 0.18 -15.26 -5.57
CA VAL A 38 0.41 -15.32 -7.03
C VAL A 38 -0.26 -16.53 -7.67
N ARG A 39 -0.20 -17.72 -7.04
CA ARG A 39 -0.88 -18.92 -7.56
C ARG A 39 -2.40 -18.77 -7.54
N ILE A 40 -2.97 -18.21 -6.46
CA ILE A 40 -4.41 -17.95 -6.38
C ILE A 40 -4.81 -16.91 -7.41
N PHE A 41 -4.03 -15.84 -7.58
CA PHE A 41 -4.23 -14.86 -8.64
C PHE A 41 -4.29 -15.53 -10.01
N ALA A 42 -3.29 -16.35 -10.35
CA ALA A 42 -3.24 -17.05 -11.63
C ALA A 42 -4.44 -18.00 -11.82
N ALA A 43 -4.83 -18.73 -10.77
CA ALA A 43 -5.98 -19.62 -10.80
C ALA A 43 -7.30 -18.85 -11.00
N ILE A 44 -7.52 -17.73 -10.30
CA ILE A 44 -8.71 -16.89 -10.47
C ILE A 44 -8.75 -16.30 -11.86
N VAL A 45 -7.64 -15.77 -12.37
CA VAL A 45 -7.57 -15.20 -13.73
C VAL A 45 -7.89 -16.28 -14.78
N ALA A 46 -7.31 -17.47 -14.66
CA ALA A 46 -7.59 -18.58 -15.57
C ALA A 46 -9.05 -19.04 -15.49
N ALA A 47 -9.58 -19.25 -14.29
CA ALA A 47 -10.96 -19.70 -14.08
C ALA A 47 -11.98 -18.67 -14.57
N THR A 48 -11.76 -17.39 -14.26
CA THR A 48 -12.64 -16.31 -14.70
C THR A 48 -12.56 -16.11 -16.21
N GLY A 49 -11.36 -16.19 -16.80
CA GLY A 49 -11.20 -16.14 -18.25
C GLY A 49 -11.95 -17.26 -18.97
N ALA A 50 -11.83 -18.50 -18.47
CA ALA A 50 -12.56 -19.64 -19.01
C ALA A 50 -14.08 -19.48 -18.85
N LEU A 51 -14.55 -19.05 -17.68
CA LEU A 51 -15.96 -18.81 -17.41
C LEU A 51 -16.53 -17.71 -18.31
N SER A 52 -15.85 -16.57 -18.42
CA SER A 52 -16.26 -15.48 -19.30
C SER A 52 -16.29 -15.92 -20.78
N GLY A 53 -15.30 -16.70 -21.23
CA GLY A 53 -15.30 -17.28 -22.58
C GLY A 53 -16.50 -18.20 -22.81
N ALA A 54 -16.83 -19.05 -21.83
CA ALA A 54 -18.00 -19.93 -21.91
C ALA A 54 -19.32 -19.16 -21.91
N ILE A 55 -19.46 -18.13 -21.07
CA ILE A 55 -20.65 -17.24 -21.06
C ILE A 55 -20.81 -16.55 -22.41
N PHE A 56 -19.72 -16.06 -23.00
CA PHE A 56 -19.75 -15.40 -24.30
C PHE A 56 -20.21 -16.36 -25.41
N ALA A 57 -19.63 -17.57 -25.46
CA ALA A 57 -19.87 -18.53 -26.53
C ALA A 57 -21.19 -19.31 -26.41
N LEU A 58 -21.62 -19.62 -25.19
CA LEU A 58 -22.71 -20.57 -24.90
C LEU A 58 -23.89 -19.94 -24.15
N GLY A 59 -23.80 -18.65 -23.80
CA GLY A 59 -24.83 -18.00 -22.99
C GLY A 59 -26.19 -17.91 -23.72
N PRO A 60 -27.32 -17.90 -22.98
CA PRO A 60 -28.65 -17.89 -23.58
C PRO A 60 -29.15 -16.50 -23.98
N PHE A 61 -28.37 -15.43 -23.77
CA PHE A 61 -28.83 -14.04 -23.86
C PHE A 61 -28.45 -13.32 -25.16
N GLY A 62 -27.98 -14.03 -26.18
CA GLY A 62 -27.57 -13.44 -27.46
C GLY A 62 -26.49 -12.37 -27.28
N GLU A 63 -26.72 -11.15 -27.77
CA GLU A 63 -25.78 -10.01 -27.60
C GLU A 63 -25.52 -9.65 -26.13
N GLY A 64 -26.45 -9.97 -25.23
CA GLY A 64 -26.29 -9.77 -23.78
C GLY A 64 -25.19 -10.65 -23.15
N ASN A 65 -24.79 -11.75 -23.81
CA ASN A 65 -23.71 -12.62 -23.35
C ASN A 65 -22.38 -11.88 -23.24
N PHE A 66 -22.11 -10.94 -24.14
CA PHE A 66 -20.89 -10.14 -24.11
C PHE A 66 -20.80 -9.30 -22.83
N GLN A 67 -21.88 -8.60 -22.48
CA GLN A 67 -21.92 -7.79 -21.27
C GLN A 67 -21.73 -8.65 -20.01
N LEU A 68 -22.42 -9.78 -19.93
CA LEU A 68 -22.31 -10.70 -18.80
C LEU A 68 -20.90 -11.31 -18.68
N ALA A 69 -20.31 -11.73 -19.80
CA ALA A 69 -18.94 -12.24 -19.86
C ALA A 69 -17.92 -11.18 -19.42
N PHE A 70 -18.10 -9.93 -19.87
CA PHE A 70 -17.24 -8.81 -19.51
C PHE A 70 -17.32 -8.48 -18.02
N PHE A 71 -18.52 -8.42 -17.43
CA PHE A 71 -18.69 -8.19 -16.00
C PHE A 71 -18.07 -9.31 -15.17
N ALA A 72 -18.28 -10.58 -15.55
CA ALA A 72 -17.66 -11.72 -14.88
C ALA A 72 -16.12 -11.61 -14.91
N LEU A 73 -15.55 -11.24 -16.07
CA LEU A 73 -14.10 -11.07 -16.24
C LEU A 73 -13.55 -9.98 -15.32
N MET A 74 -14.21 -8.81 -15.31
CA MET A 74 -13.79 -7.67 -14.51
C MET A 74 -13.88 -7.95 -13.01
N LEU A 75 -14.94 -8.62 -12.55
CA LEU A 75 -15.09 -8.99 -11.14
C LEU A 75 -14.00 -9.97 -10.69
N GLY A 76 -13.71 -11.01 -11.49
CA GLY A 76 -12.64 -11.96 -11.17
C GLY A 76 -11.26 -11.31 -11.20
N ALA A 77 -10.98 -10.46 -12.19
CA ALA A 77 -9.74 -9.70 -12.26
C ALA A 77 -9.56 -8.76 -11.06
N ALA A 78 -10.60 -8.01 -10.69
CA ALA A 78 -10.56 -7.12 -9.53
C ALA A 78 -10.32 -7.88 -8.22
N GLY A 79 -11.00 -9.01 -8.00
CA GLY A 79 -10.79 -9.86 -6.83
C GLY A 79 -9.37 -10.45 -6.77
N ALA A 80 -8.84 -10.89 -7.92
CA ALA A 80 -7.48 -11.41 -8.01
C ALA A 80 -6.43 -10.33 -7.66
N VAL A 81 -6.56 -9.13 -8.24
CA VAL A 81 -5.67 -8.00 -7.97
C VAL A 81 -5.74 -7.58 -6.50
N TRP A 82 -6.94 -7.53 -5.92
CA TRP A 82 -7.12 -7.20 -4.51
C TRP A 82 -6.36 -8.15 -3.59
N LEU A 83 -6.45 -9.46 -3.83
CA LEU A 83 -5.76 -10.47 -3.02
C LEU A 83 -4.24 -10.34 -3.10
N LEU A 84 -3.71 -10.10 -4.31
CA LEU A 84 -2.28 -9.89 -4.52
C LEU A 84 -1.78 -8.64 -3.79
N ASN A 85 -2.51 -7.53 -3.90
CA ASN A 85 -2.16 -6.27 -3.26
C ASN A 85 -2.20 -6.38 -1.73
N ARG A 86 -3.14 -7.14 -1.18
CA ARG A 86 -3.20 -7.41 0.26
C ARG A 86 -1.92 -8.08 0.76
N ALA A 87 -1.51 -9.18 0.12
CA ALA A 87 -0.28 -9.89 0.49
C ALA A 87 0.96 -8.99 0.38
N ARG A 88 1.03 -8.14 -0.65
CA ARG A 88 2.12 -7.17 -0.81
C ARG A 88 2.15 -6.16 0.34
N SER A 89 0.99 -5.59 0.69
CA SER A 89 0.87 -4.57 1.73
C SER A 89 1.27 -5.11 3.10
N ASP A 90 0.83 -6.32 3.44
CA ASP A 90 1.13 -6.95 4.73
C ASP A 90 2.65 -7.18 4.90
N ILE A 91 3.32 -7.64 3.84
CA ILE A 91 4.77 -7.85 3.85
C ILE A 91 5.52 -6.53 4.00
N GLY A 92 5.14 -5.51 3.23
CA GLY A 92 5.77 -4.19 3.26
C GLY A 92 5.64 -3.51 4.62
N HIS A 93 4.46 -3.59 5.23
CA HIS A 93 4.20 -3.04 6.56
C HIS A 93 5.13 -3.66 7.62
N GLY A 94 5.18 -4.99 7.71
CA GLY A 94 6.04 -5.65 8.70
C GLY A 94 7.54 -5.45 8.44
N LEU A 95 7.93 -5.12 7.20
CA LEU A 95 9.31 -4.71 6.90
C LEU A 95 9.61 -3.33 7.47
N LEU A 96 8.72 -2.35 7.25
CA LEU A 96 8.88 -1.00 7.77
C LEU A 96 8.88 -0.97 9.29
N GLU A 97 8.04 -1.76 9.94
CA GLU A 97 8.00 -1.89 11.40
C GLU A 97 9.36 -2.36 11.97
N ARG A 98 9.98 -3.37 11.35
CA ARG A 98 11.30 -3.87 11.76
C ARG A 98 12.41 -2.86 11.53
N ILE A 99 12.40 -2.18 10.39
CA ILE A 99 13.41 -1.16 10.06
C ILE A 99 13.29 0.01 11.03
N CYS A 100 12.07 0.52 11.26
CA CYS A 100 11.83 1.61 12.20
C CYS A 100 12.23 1.19 13.62
N GLY A 101 11.82 0.00 14.07
CA GLY A 101 12.21 -0.53 15.38
C GLY A 101 13.72 -0.63 15.56
N ARG A 102 14.47 -1.09 14.55
CA ARG A 102 15.94 -1.14 14.59
C ARG A 102 16.60 0.25 14.70
N LEU A 103 15.97 1.26 14.13
CA LEU A 103 16.42 2.66 14.20
C LEU A 103 15.92 3.37 15.48
N GLY A 104 15.17 2.70 16.35
CA GLY A 104 14.58 3.29 17.55
C GLY A 104 13.37 4.19 17.26
N PHE A 105 12.73 4.01 16.11
CA PHE A 105 11.55 4.75 15.69
C PHE A 105 10.29 3.92 15.92
N THR A 106 9.17 4.62 16.17
CA THR A 106 7.83 4.04 16.18
C THR A 106 7.21 4.21 14.80
N TYR A 107 6.57 3.17 14.29
CA TYR A 107 5.90 3.19 13.00
C TYR A 107 4.43 2.77 13.12
N LEU A 108 3.56 3.49 12.43
CA LEU A 108 2.12 3.25 12.41
C LEU A 108 1.60 3.35 10.97
N LEU A 109 1.11 2.24 10.42
CA LEU A 109 0.62 2.17 9.03
C LEU A 109 -0.56 3.08 8.75
N LYS A 110 -1.55 3.07 9.66
CA LYS A 110 -2.79 3.83 9.50
C LYS A 110 -3.03 4.61 10.76
N LEU A 111 -3.35 5.89 10.56
CA LEU A 111 -3.70 6.79 11.62
C LEU A 111 -4.97 7.56 11.24
N SER A 112 -5.68 8.01 12.27
CA SER A 112 -6.62 9.11 12.11
C SER A 112 -5.86 10.39 11.79
N ARG A 113 -6.59 11.49 11.58
CA ARG A 113 -5.99 12.83 11.46
C ARG A 113 -4.91 13.04 12.54
N PRO A 114 -3.67 13.38 12.16
CA PRO A 114 -2.58 13.56 13.11
C PRO A 114 -2.82 14.74 14.06
N ASP A 115 -2.25 14.68 15.26
CA ASP A 115 -2.35 15.72 16.30
C ASP A 115 -1.72 17.05 15.87
N TYR A 116 -0.75 17.02 14.96
CA TYR A 116 -0.12 18.20 14.37
C TYR A 116 -0.88 18.80 13.17
N TYR A 117 -1.99 18.20 12.73
CA TYR A 117 -2.76 18.69 11.58
C TYR A 117 -3.19 20.16 11.72
N GLU A 118 -3.79 20.52 12.85
CA GLU A 118 -4.33 21.88 13.04
C GLU A 118 -3.21 22.93 13.05
N ARG A 119 -2.00 22.55 13.51
CA ARG A 119 -0.82 23.41 13.46
C ARG A 119 -0.37 23.67 12.01
N PHE A 120 -0.26 22.63 11.19
CA PHE A 120 0.11 22.80 9.79
C PHE A 120 -0.95 23.62 9.04
N LYS A 121 -2.23 23.38 9.33
CA LYS A 121 -3.34 24.14 8.76
C LYS A 121 -3.28 25.62 9.16
N SER A 122 -3.07 25.92 10.45
CA SER A 122 -3.02 27.31 10.93
C SER A 122 -1.82 28.08 10.38
N LEU A 123 -0.73 27.39 10.06
CA LEU A 123 0.46 27.95 9.42
C LEU A 123 0.33 28.08 7.89
N GLY A 124 -0.79 27.66 7.30
CA GLY A 124 -0.98 27.69 5.84
C GLY A 124 -0.11 26.68 5.09
N LEU A 125 0.40 25.66 5.77
CA LEU A 125 1.25 24.61 5.17
C LEU A 125 0.42 23.50 4.51
N LEU A 126 -0.90 23.47 4.72
CA LEU A 126 -1.81 22.54 4.06
C LEU A 126 -2.62 23.25 2.97
N PRO A 127 -2.77 22.65 1.78
CA PRO A 127 -3.71 23.15 0.80
C PRO A 127 -5.16 22.96 1.27
N THR A 128 -6.08 23.72 0.70
CA THR A 128 -7.52 23.53 0.93
C THR A 128 -7.97 22.13 0.47
N HIS A 129 -8.48 21.33 1.40
CA HIS A 129 -8.97 19.96 1.17
C HIS A 129 -10.23 19.68 2.00
N ASN A 130 -10.99 18.67 1.59
CA ASN A 130 -12.19 18.20 2.32
C ASN A 130 -12.30 16.66 2.35
N ARG A 131 -11.24 15.99 1.91
CA ARG A 131 -11.03 14.54 1.97
C ARG A 131 -9.57 14.33 2.34
N GLU A 132 -9.33 13.41 3.25
CA GLU A 132 -8.00 13.14 3.79
C GLU A 132 -7.82 11.63 4.01
N ALA A 133 -6.60 11.16 3.77
CA ALA A 133 -6.11 9.87 4.20
C ALA A 133 -4.68 10.07 4.71
N TRP A 134 -4.36 9.37 5.79
CA TRP A 134 -3.10 9.48 6.51
C TRP A 134 -2.57 8.07 6.71
N GLU A 135 -1.31 7.87 6.34
CA GLU A 135 -0.64 6.57 6.45
C GLU A 135 0.84 6.74 6.76
N ASP A 136 1.50 5.64 7.09
CA ASP A 136 2.95 5.54 7.26
C ASP A 136 3.57 6.58 8.21
N GLU A 137 2.97 6.76 9.40
CA GLU A 137 3.55 7.65 10.41
C GLU A 137 4.82 7.03 11.02
N VAL A 138 5.88 7.81 11.08
CA VAL A 138 7.13 7.49 11.77
C VAL A 138 7.42 8.56 12.81
N ARG A 139 7.61 8.14 14.07
CA ARG A 139 7.98 9.00 15.20
C ARG A 139 9.32 8.58 15.77
N GLY A 140 10.17 9.52 16.13
CA GLY A 140 11.45 9.21 16.73
C GLY A 140 12.26 10.44 17.12
N ALA A 141 13.53 10.22 17.43
CA ALA A 141 14.51 11.26 17.66
C ALA A 141 15.76 10.98 16.83
N HIS A 142 16.31 12.01 16.20
CA HIS A 142 17.55 11.92 15.44
C HIS A 142 18.34 13.22 15.56
N GLY A 143 19.65 13.14 15.76
CA GLY A 143 20.52 14.32 15.93
C GLY A 143 20.11 15.26 17.08
N GLY A 144 19.49 14.72 18.14
CA GLY A 144 18.99 15.51 19.28
C GLY A 144 17.64 16.21 19.06
N ALA A 145 17.00 16.02 17.91
CA ALA A 145 15.68 16.56 17.60
C ALA A 145 14.63 15.45 17.51
N ASN A 146 13.48 15.67 18.15
CA ASN A 146 12.29 14.83 17.95
C ASN A 146 11.69 15.13 16.58
N PHE A 147 11.25 14.08 15.89
CA PHE A 147 10.53 14.21 14.64
C PHE A 147 9.29 13.33 14.63
N VAL A 148 8.32 13.77 13.84
CA VAL A 148 7.19 12.99 13.38
C VAL A 148 6.99 13.31 11.91
N LEU A 149 6.72 12.29 11.12
CA LEU A 149 6.33 12.44 9.71
C LEU A 149 5.28 11.39 9.38
N CYS A 150 4.38 11.70 8.47
CA CYS A 150 3.43 10.74 7.89
C CYS A 150 3.26 10.97 6.39
N GLU A 151 2.76 9.98 5.67
CA GLU A 151 2.25 10.19 4.32
C GLU A 151 0.81 10.72 4.38
N ALA A 152 0.58 11.85 3.69
CA ALA A 152 -0.72 12.48 3.59
C ALA A 152 -1.22 12.46 2.14
N ASN A 153 -2.47 12.03 1.96
CA ASN A 153 -3.18 12.10 0.68
C ASN A 153 -4.43 12.96 0.84
N LEU A 154 -4.30 14.23 0.44
CA LEU A 154 -5.33 15.24 0.59
C LEU A 154 -6.01 15.48 -0.75
N LYS A 155 -7.35 15.45 -0.74
CA LYS A 155 -8.17 15.65 -1.92
C LYS A 155 -9.21 16.74 -1.67
N TYR A 156 -9.56 17.44 -2.74
CA TYR A 156 -10.70 18.33 -2.77
C TYR A 156 -11.77 17.75 -3.68
N LYS A 157 -12.95 17.51 -3.11
CA LYS A 157 -14.16 17.13 -3.84
C LYS A 157 -15.10 18.34 -3.95
N SER A 158 -15.41 18.78 -5.16
CA SER A 158 -16.42 19.82 -5.38
C SER A 158 -17.84 19.28 -5.11
N SER A 159 -18.80 20.17 -4.90
CA SER A 159 -20.21 19.83 -4.71
C SER A 159 -21.04 20.02 -5.99
N GLY A 160 -22.22 19.40 -6.05
CA GLY A 160 -23.18 19.55 -7.14
C GLY A 160 -23.20 18.40 -8.15
N LYS A 161 -24.04 18.53 -9.18
CA LYS A 161 -24.32 17.50 -10.20
C LYS A 161 -23.07 17.01 -10.94
N ASN A 162 -22.07 17.89 -11.08
CA ASN A 162 -20.80 17.60 -11.74
C ASN A 162 -19.64 17.61 -10.73
N SER A 163 -19.84 17.03 -9.55
CA SER A 163 -18.79 16.93 -8.54
C SER A 163 -17.56 16.21 -9.12
N SER A 164 -16.39 16.79 -8.93
CA SER A 164 -15.10 16.20 -9.29
C SER A 164 -14.22 16.10 -8.05
N THR A 165 -13.32 15.12 -8.04
CA THR A 165 -12.32 14.97 -6.98
C THR A 165 -10.95 15.15 -7.58
N ARG A 166 -10.12 16.00 -6.97
CA ARG A 166 -8.73 16.18 -7.35
C ARG A 166 -7.82 16.01 -6.14
N THR A 167 -6.66 15.39 -6.35
CA THR A 167 -5.58 15.39 -5.36
C THR A 167 -4.98 16.78 -5.30
N VAL A 168 -4.89 17.33 -4.10
CA VAL A 168 -4.27 18.64 -3.84
C VAL A 168 -2.93 18.50 -3.12
N PHE A 169 -2.70 17.35 -2.46
CA PHE A 169 -1.42 16.97 -1.90
C PHE A 169 -1.32 15.45 -1.82
N HIS A 170 -0.17 14.91 -2.20
CA HIS A 170 0.19 13.51 -1.93
C HIS A 170 1.69 13.46 -1.67
N GLY A 171 2.07 13.32 -0.40
CA GLY A 171 3.47 13.35 -0.01
C GLY A 171 3.68 13.23 1.49
N GLN A 172 4.94 13.35 1.90
CA GLN A 172 5.35 13.32 3.31
C GLN A 172 5.07 14.66 3.99
N LEU A 173 4.57 14.59 5.21
CA LEU A 173 4.11 15.72 6.02
C LEU A 173 4.68 15.61 7.44
#